data_AF-D0P4G6-F1
#
_entry.id   AF-D0P4G6-F1
#
_cell.length_a   1.000
_cell.length_b   1.000
_cell.length_c   1.000
_cell.angle_alpha   90.00
_cell.angle_beta   90.00
_cell.angle_gamma   90.00
#
_symmetry.space_group_name_H-M   'P 1'
#
loop_
_entity.id
_entity.type
_entity.pdbx_description
1 polymer ?
#
loop_
_entity_poly.entity_id
_entity_poly.type
_entity_poly.pdbx_seq_one_letter_code
_entity_poly.pdbx_strand_id
1 'polypeptide(L)'
;MPMKKTAPKSVQWSTVTVYEFGVALGGSAVPRRGGPSIGLARTPQEVWSTTLDKVRRCGDLALTRPGCAATEEKENAGSADRNEQRKPRVQRARRVRWLKPLERITMLTKAGCSEERIYRMMMESSDIAMSRRLCVSMQRQVTA
;
A
#
# COMPACT_ATOMS: atom_id res chain seq x y z
N MET A 1 48.18 27.20 -11.81
CA MET A 1 47.01 26.83 -12.64
C MET A 1 45.85 26.47 -11.72
N PRO A 2 44.76 27.26 -11.63
CA PRO A 2 43.65 26.92 -10.78
C PRO A 2 42.88 25.73 -11.39
N MET A 3 42.85 24.60 -10.68
CA MET A 3 42.11 23.42 -11.09
C MET A 3 40.60 23.67 -10.91
N LYS A 4 39.83 23.59 -12.01
CA LYS A 4 38.37 23.69 -11.97
C LYS A 4 37.81 22.48 -11.22
N LYS A 5 37.29 22.72 -10.01
CA LYS A 5 36.52 21.71 -9.27
C LYS A 5 35.25 21.41 -10.06
N THR A 6 35.08 20.18 -10.52
CA THR A 6 33.85 19.73 -11.18
C THR A 6 32.78 19.47 -10.13
N ALA A 7 31.55 19.93 -10.40
CA ALA A 7 30.44 19.73 -9.48
C ALA A 7 30.15 18.21 -9.29
N PRO A 8 29.80 17.77 -8.08
CA PRO A 8 29.49 16.38 -7.82
C PRO A 8 28.23 15.97 -8.60
N LYS A 9 28.31 14.82 -9.29
CA LYS A 9 27.15 14.24 -10.00
C LYS A 9 26.13 13.79 -8.96
N SER A 10 24.85 14.13 -9.17
CA SER A 10 23.74 13.68 -8.33
C SER A 10 22.62 13.08 -9.18
N VAL A 11 21.92 12.09 -8.63
CA VAL A 11 20.73 11.49 -9.22
C VAL A 11 19.53 12.02 -8.48
N GLN A 12 18.55 12.51 -9.22
CA GLN A 12 17.29 12.97 -8.66
C GLN A 12 16.11 12.34 -9.38
N TRP A 13 15.04 12.12 -8.63
CA TRP A 13 13.74 11.81 -9.21
C TRP A 13 13.24 13.05 -9.95
N SER A 14 12.79 12.87 -11.19
CA SER A 14 12.28 13.96 -12.02
C SER A 14 10.77 13.83 -12.31
N THR A 15 10.27 12.61 -12.42
CA THR A 15 8.92 12.32 -12.89
C THR A 15 8.23 11.31 -11.98
N VAL A 16 6.96 11.54 -11.69
CA VAL A 16 6.07 10.60 -11.03
C VAL A 16 5.04 10.15 -12.05
N THR A 17 4.89 8.84 -12.19
CA THR A 17 3.80 8.23 -12.95
C THR A 17 2.92 7.44 -12.00
N VAL A 18 1.64 7.75 -11.99
CA VAL A 18 0.62 7.07 -11.19
C VAL A 18 -0.21 6.22 -12.14
N TYR A 19 -0.38 4.96 -11.77
CA TYR A 19 -1.19 3.99 -12.52
C TYR A 19 -2.39 3.60 -11.67
N GLU A 20 -3.59 3.88 -12.15
CA GLU A 20 -4.82 3.38 -11.54
C GLU A 20 -5.22 2.08 -12.20
N PHE A 21 -5.49 1.05 -11.39
CA PHE A 21 -5.93 -0.25 -11.86
C PHE A 21 -7.30 -0.57 -11.30
N GLY A 22 -8.16 -1.09 -12.18
CA GLY A 22 -9.43 -1.66 -11.75
C GLY A 22 -9.24 -2.92 -10.90
N VAL A 23 -10.29 -3.29 -10.16
CA VAL A 23 -10.36 -4.56 -9.44
C VAL A 23 -10.57 -5.70 -10.44
N ALA A 24 -9.87 -6.82 -10.25
CA ALA A 24 -10.07 -8.02 -11.07
C ALA A 24 -9.91 -9.30 -10.26
N LEU A 25 -10.26 -10.43 -10.88
CA LEU A 25 -9.94 -11.76 -10.37
C LEU A 25 -8.44 -12.01 -10.42
N GLY A 26 -7.94 -12.79 -9.45
CA GLY A 26 -6.57 -13.31 -9.50
C GLY A 26 -5.56 -12.47 -8.73
N GLY A 27 -5.64 -12.53 -7.40
CA GLY A 27 -4.56 -12.07 -6.53
C GLY A 27 -3.51 -13.16 -6.33
N SER A 28 -2.25 -12.78 -6.07
CA SER A 28 -1.17 -13.72 -5.76
C SER A 28 -1.36 -14.43 -4.41
N ALA A 29 -2.23 -13.91 -3.54
CA ALA A 29 -2.52 -14.48 -2.23
C ALA A 29 -3.93 -15.09 -2.16
N VAL A 30 -3.99 -16.40 -1.96
CA VAL A 30 -5.25 -17.11 -1.62
C VAL A 30 -5.67 -16.75 -0.18
N PRO A 31 -6.89 -16.24 0.04
CA PRO A 31 -7.31 -15.85 1.37
C PRO A 31 -7.40 -17.04 2.34
N ARG A 32 -6.87 -16.87 3.57
CA ARG A 32 -6.87 -17.94 4.60
C ARG A 32 -8.27 -18.42 5.02
N ARG A 33 -9.26 -17.51 5.00
CA ARG A 33 -10.64 -17.79 5.42
C ARG A 33 -11.57 -18.13 4.23
N GLY A 34 -11.01 -18.53 3.08
CA GLY A 34 -11.75 -18.85 1.86
C GLY A 34 -12.21 -17.61 1.10
N GLY A 35 -13.04 -17.78 0.07
CA GLY A 35 -13.53 -16.71 -0.81
C GLY A 35 -12.63 -16.47 -2.04
N PRO A 36 -13.17 -15.80 -3.07
CA PRO A 36 -12.42 -15.56 -4.31
C PRO A 36 -11.22 -14.64 -4.04
N SER A 37 -10.11 -14.90 -4.74
CA SER A 37 -8.95 -14.03 -4.70
C SER A 37 -9.23 -12.73 -5.48
N ILE A 38 -8.89 -11.60 -4.86
CA ILE A 38 -8.95 -10.29 -5.51
C ILE A 38 -7.55 -9.88 -5.92
N GLY A 39 -7.43 -9.40 -7.15
CA GLY A 39 -6.24 -8.79 -7.70
C GLY A 39 -6.55 -7.46 -8.38
N LEU A 40 -5.54 -6.94 -9.06
CA LEU A 40 -5.66 -5.79 -9.94
C LEU A 40 -5.86 -6.27 -11.38
N ALA A 41 -6.53 -5.47 -12.18
CA ALA A 41 -6.62 -5.69 -13.62
C ALA A 41 -5.22 -5.74 -14.25
N ARG A 42 -5.08 -6.46 -15.37
CA ARG A 42 -3.80 -6.58 -16.07
C ARG A 42 -3.32 -5.25 -16.63
N THR A 43 -4.25 -4.40 -17.06
CA THR A 43 -3.99 -3.11 -17.67
C THR A 43 -4.50 -2.00 -16.76
N PRO A 44 -3.75 -0.88 -16.64
CA PRO A 44 -4.24 0.29 -15.92
C PRO A 44 -5.45 0.87 -16.65
N GLN A 45 -6.40 1.39 -15.88
CA GLN A 45 -7.53 2.16 -16.41
C GLN A 45 -7.07 3.57 -16.76
N GLU A 46 -6.32 4.20 -15.86
CA GLU A 46 -5.78 5.55 -16.06
C GLU A 46 -4.29 5.59 -15.73
N VAL A 47 -3.57 6.42 -16.48
CA VAL A 47 -2.15 6.65 -16.29
C VAL A 47 -1.91 8.14 -16.34
N TRP A 48 -1.39 8.68 -15.24
CA TRP A 48 -1.04 10.10 -15.16
C TRP A 48 0.44 10.23 -14.90
N SER A 49 1.09 11.17 -15.58
CA SER A 49 2.50 11.45 -15.39
C SER A 49 2.71 12.94 -15.20
N THR A 50 3.53 13.29 -14.22
CA THR A 50 3.84 14.69 -13.91
C THR A 50 5.27 14.82 -13.42
N THR A 51 5.86 16.00 -13.61
CA THR A 51 7.21 16.27 -13.09
C THR A 51 7.14 16.65 -11.62
N LEU A 52 8.14 16.21 -10.85
CA LEU A 52 8.20 16.49 -9.41
C LEU A 52 8.27 17.99 -9.09
N ASP A 53 8.85 18.79 -9.99
CA ASP A 53 8.88 20.25 -9.83
C ASP A 53 7.49 20.87 -9.92
N LYS A 54 6.56 20.27 -10.67
CA LYS A 54 5.16 20.72 -10.71
C LYS A 54 4.43 20.31 -9.44
N VAL A 55 4.61 19.07 -8.98
CA VAL A 55 4.01 18.56 -7.72
C VAL A 55 4.46 19.39 -6.51
N ARG A 56 5.75 19.71 -6.42
CA ARG A 56 6.31 20.52 -5.33
C ARG A 56 5.73 21.94 -5.29
N ARG A 57 5.48 22.54 -6.46
CA ARG A 57 4.90 23.88 -6.59
C ARG A 57 3.40 23.92 -6.32
N CYS A 58 2.70 22.80 -6.52
CA CYS A 58 1.25 22.72 -6.30
C CYS A 58 0.87 22.63 -4.80
N GLY A 59 1.84 22.52 -3.88
CA GLY A 59 1.59 22.55 -2.43
C GLY A 59 0.83 21.35 -1.84
N ASP A 60 0.39 20.41 -2.68
CA ASP A 60 -0.56 19.35 -2.32
C ASP A 60 0.06 18.15 -1.53
N LEU A 61 1.26 18.34 -0.98
CA LEU A 61 1.88 17.38 -0.04
C LEU A 61 1.24 17.44 1.37
N ALA A 62 0.19 18.24 1.56
CA ALA A 62 -0.56 18.33 2.81
C ALA A 62 -1.30 17.01 3.18
N LEU A 63 -1.54 16.11 2.22
CA LEU A 63 -2.21 14.82 2.48
C LEU A 63 -1.35 13.77 3.21
N THR A 64 -0.12 14.12 3.63
CA THR A 64 0.71 13.22 4.47
C THR A 64 1.05 13.78 5.85
N ARG A 65 0.51 14.92 6.27
CA ARG A 65 0.76 15.43 7.63
C ARG A 65 -0.37 15.02 8.58
N PRO A 66 -0.17 14.05 9.49
CA PRO A 66 -1.11 13.84 10.57
C PRO A 66 -0.92 14.98 11.59
N GLY A 67 -1.94 15.83 11.72
CA GLY A 67 -2.17 16.68 12.88
C GLY A 67 -1.24 17.89 13.04
N CYS A 68 -1.59 19.02 12.42
CA CYS A 68 -1.34 20.33 13.01
C CYS A 68 -2.63 21.14 12.82
N ALA A 69 -3.54 21.04 13.80
CA ALA A 69 -4.57 22.05 13.96
C ALA A 69 -3.87 23.36 14.32
N ALA A 70 -4.26 24.42 13.63
CA ALA A 70 -3.81 25.77 13.91
C ALA A 70 -4.33 26.22 15.28
N THR A 71 -3.42 26.78 16.08
CA THR A 71 -3.74 27.87 17.00
C THR A 71 -2.51 28.77 17.00
N GLU A 72 -2.66 29.92 16.35
CA GLU A 72 -1.76 31.05 16.48
C GLU A 72 -2.05 31.72 17.82
N GLU A 73 -1.08 31.79 18.72
CA GLU A 73 -0.92 32.92 19.65
C GLU A 73 0.59 33.16 19.89
N LYS A 74 0.99 34.43 19.84
CA LYS A 74 2.33 34.94 20.12
C LYS A 74 2.68 34.81 21.61
N GLU A 75 3.96 34.62 21.94
CA GLU A 75 4.81 35.61 22.64
C GLU A 75 6.20 35.05 23.01
N ASN A 76 7.08 35.96 23.44
CA ASN A 76 8.55 35.96 23.34
C ASN A 76 9.36 35.10 24.35
N ALA A 77 10.63 34.91 23.95
CA ALA A 77 11.88 34.84 24.74
C ALA A 77 12.32 33.52 25.40
N GLY A 78 13.62 33.19 25.23
CA GLY A 78 14.40 32.41 26.20
C GLY A 78 15.24 31.24 25.67
N SER A 79 16.54 31.51 25.46
CA SER A 79 17.72 30.64 25.64
C SER A 79 17.66 29.10 25.57
N ALA A 80 18.59 28.58 24.74
CA ALA A 80 19.17 27.24 24.64
C ALA A 80 18.97 26.22 25.78
N ASP A 81 18.64 24.96 25.42
CA ASP A 81 19.45 23.79 25.79
C ASP A 81 19.23 22.61 24.82
N ARG A 82 20.31 21.88 24.54
CA ARG A 82 20.37 20.72 23.65
C ARG A 82 19.84 19.50 24.40
N ASN A 83 18.59 19.11 24.13
CA ASN A 83 18.16 17.75 24.44
C ASN A 83 17.53 17.14 23.20
N GLU A 84 18.31 16.30 22.51
CA GLU A 84 17.87 15.53 21.35
C GLU A 84 16.89 14.44 21.83
N GLN A 85 15.65 14.86 22.08
CA GLN A 85 14.54 13.96 22.37
C GLN A 85 14.38 13.02 21.18
N ARG A 86 14.91 11.79 21.34
CA ARG A 86 14.64 10.66 20.46
C ARG A 86 13.12 10.50 20.35
N LYS A 87 12.56 10.99 19.25
CA LYS A 87 11.13 10.91 18.96
C LYS A 87 10.70 9.43 19.09
N PRO A 88 9.70 9.11 19.93
CA PRO A 88 9.22 7.76 20.05
C PRO A 88 8.74 7.30 18.67
N ARG A 89 9.21 6.14 18.21
CA ARG A 89 8.72 5.51 16.99
C ARG A 89 7.22 5.30 17.17
N VAL A 90 6.41 6.10 16.48
CA VAL A 90 4.95 5.95 16.47
C VAL A 90 4.66 4.54 15.97
N GLN A 91 4.29 3.65 16.89
CA GLN A 91 3.78 2.34 16.54
C GLN A 91 2.42 2.57 15.87
N ARG A 92 2.45 2.80 14.55
CA ARG A 92 1.22 2.84 13.75
C ARG A 92 0.56 1.48 13.91
N ALA A 93 -0.52 1.43 14.68
CA ALA A 93 -1.40 0.27 14.76
C ALA A 93 -1.88 -0.03 13.34
N ARG A 94 -1.25 -1.00 12.68
CA ARG A 94 -1.66 -1.45 11.34
C ARG A 94 -2.97 -2.20 11.50
N ARG A 95 -4.08 -1.47 11.52
CA ARG A 95 -5.44 -2.03 11.47
C ARG A 95 -5.70 -2.50 10.04
N VAL A 96 -5.07 -3.61 9.65
CA VAL A 96 -5.35 -4.24 8.36
C VAL A 96 -6.72 -4.90 8.46
N ARG A 97 -7.73 -4.27 7.85
CA ARG A 97 -9.08 -4.83 7.74
C ARG A 97 -9.08 -5.89 6.64
N TRP A 98 -9.28 -7.14 7.01
CA TRP A 98 -9.44 -8.22 6.04
C TRP A 98 -10.84 -8.20 5.45
N LEU A 99 -10.94 -8.23 4.11
CA LEU A 99 -12.22 -8.33 3.42
C LEU A 99 -12.89 -9.67 3.70
N LYS A 100 -14.18 -9.64 3.99
CA LYS A 100 -15.02 -10.84 4.12
C LYS A 100 -15.26 -11.48 2.74
N PRO A 101 -15.55 -12.80 2.66
CA PRO A 101 -15.87 -13.45 1.39
C PRO A 101 -16.95 -12.74 0.58
N LEU A 102 -18.06 -12.34 1.20
CA LEU A 102 -19.16 -11.64 0.52
C LEU A 102 -18.74 -10.27 0.00
N GLU A 103 -18.00 -9.49 0.78
CA GLU A 103 -17.47 -8.18 0.32
C GLU A 103 -16.62 -8.35 -0.95
N ARG A 104 -15.86 -9.44 -1.01
CA ARG A 104 -15.03 -9.72 -2.19
C ARG A 104 -15.84 -10.07 -3.42
N ILE A 105 -16.88 -10.89 -3.25
CA ILE A 105 -17.83 -11.21 -4.32
C ILE A 105 -18.47 -9.91 -4.82
N THR A 106 -18.99 -9.07 -3.93
CA THR A 106 -19.60 -7.79 -4.29
C THR A 106 -18.64 -6.89 -5.06
N MET A 107 -17.36 -6.80 -4.64
CA MET A 107 -16.36 -6.03 -5.38
C MET A 107 -16.11 -6.58 -6.79
N LEU A 108 -16.03 -7.89 -6.94
CA LEU A 108 -15.79 -8.54 -8.24
C LEU A 108 -17.01 -8.42 -9.16
N THR A 109 -18.23 -8.57 -8.63
CA THR A 109 -19.48 -8.34 -9.36
C THR A 109 -19.56 -6.90 -9.85
N LYS A 110 -19.26 -5.92 -9.00
CA LYS A 110 -19.21 -4.49 -9.39
C LYS A 110 -18.15 -4.20 -10.44
N ALA A 111 -17.05 -4.96 -10.45
CA ALA A 111 -16.02 -4.86 -11.46
C ALA A 111 -16.37 -5.59 -12.78
N GLY A 112 -17.58 -6.13 -12.91
CA GLY A 112 -18.04 -6.81 -14.13
C GLY A 112 -17.48 -8.22 -14.31
N CYS A 113 -16.96 -8.85 -13.25
CA CYS A 113 -16.56 -10.25 -13.32
C CYS A 113 -17.81 -11.15 -13.38
N SER A 114 -17.82 -12.14 -14.27
CA SER A 114 -18.94 -13.08 -14.37
C SER A 114 -19.07 -13.93 -13.10
N GLU A 115 -20.31 -14.17 -12.67
CA GLU A 115 -20.60 -14.96 -11.48
C GLU A 115 -19.97 -16.35 -11.56
N GLU A 116 -20.11 -17.03 -12.70
CA GLU A 116 -19.50 -18.35 -12.95
C GLU A 116 -17.99 -18.36 -12.68
N ARG A 117 -17.29 -17.31 -13.10
CA ARG A 117 -15.84 -17.20 -12.93
C ARG A 117 -15.47 -16.85 -11.49
N ILE A 118 -16.29 -16.05 -10.81
CA ILE A 118 -16.14 -15.78 -9.37
C ILE A 118 -16.32 -17.08 -8.56
N TYR A 119 -17.35 -17.87 -8.86
CA TYR A 119 -17.62 -19.13 -8.17
C TYR A 119 -16.51 -20.15 -8.41
N ARG A 120 -16.06 -20.31 -9.66
CA ARG A 120 -14.94 -21.20 -10.00
C ARG A 120 -13.69 -20.85 -9.18
N MET A 121 -13.29 -19.58 -9.18
CA MET A 121 -12.13 -19.10 -8.41
C MET A 121 -12.32 -19.29 -6.90
N MET A 122 -13.54 -19.14 -6.38
CA MET A 122 -13.86 -19.36 -4.97
C MET A 122 -13.66 -20.82 -4.56
N MET A 123 -14.09 -21.76 -5.40
CA MET A 123 -13.90 -23.20 -5.18
C MET A 123 -12.41 -23.55 -5.21
N GLU A 124 -11.68 -23.16 -6.27
CA GLU A 124 -10.24 -23.37 -6.39
C GLU A 124 -9.45 -22.81 -5.18
N SER A 125 -9.81 -21.60 -4.75
CA SER A 125 -9.20 -20.96 -3.58
C SER A 125 -9.46 -21.74 -2.29
N SER A 126 -10.62 -22.38 -2.16
CA SER A 126 -10.98 -23.20 -1.01
C SER A 126 -10.20 -24.51 -1.01
N ASP A 127 -10.04 -25.15 -2.17
CA ASP A 127 -9.24 -26.36 -2.33
C ASP A 127 -7.77 -26.13 -1.96
N ILE A 128 -7.18 -25.03 -2.44
CA ILE A 128 -5.82 -24.63 -2.08
C ILE A 128 -5.72 -24.38 -0.57
N ALA A 129 -6.72 -23.72 0.04
CA ALA A 129 -6.72 -23.45 1.47
C ALA A 129 -6.84 -24.74 2.31
N MET A 130 -7.66 -25.70 1.89
CA MET A 130 -7.80 -27.01 2.54
C MET A 130 -6.52 -27.83 2.41
N SER A 131 -5.97 -27.94 1.19
CA SER A 131 -4.70 -28.62 0.92
C SER A 131 -3.57 -28.09 1.82
N ARG A 132 -3.44 -26.76 1.93
CA ARG A 132 -2.45 -26.13 2.83
C ARG A 132 -2.64 -26.51 4.30
N ARG A 133 -3.88 -26.62 4.78
CA ARG A 133 -4.16 -27.03 6.17
C ARG A 133 -3.75 -28.48 6.41
N LEU A 134 -4.05 -29.36 5.45
CA LEU A 134 -3.67 -30.78 5.51
C LEU A 134 -2.15 -30.95 5.48
N CYS A 135 -1.44 -30.24 4.61
CA CYS A 135 0.03 -30.28 4.60
C CYS A 135 0.62 -29.81 5.93
N VAL A 136 0.09 -28.73 6.52
CA VAL A 136 0.57 -28.24 7.83
C VAL A 136 0.27 -29.23 8.95
N SER A 137 -0.89 -29.90 8.96
CA SER A 137 -1.19 -30.93 9.97
C SER A 137 -0.28 -32.14 9.84
N MET A 138 -0.04 -32.60 8.60
CA MET A 138 0.88 -33.72 8.33
C MET A 138 2.31 -33.39 8.77
N GLN A 139 2.81 -32.20 8.45
CA GLN A 139 4.15 -31.75 8.88
C GLN A 139 4.30 -31.77 10.42
N ARG A 140 3.26 -31.35 11.14
CA ARG A 140 3.25 -31.35 12.62
C ARG A 140 3.26 -32.77 13.20
N GLN A 141 2.60 -33.72 12.55
CA GLN A 141 2.61 -35.13 12.98
C GLN A 141 3.96 -35.82 12.76
N VAL A 142 4.70 -35.44 11.71
CA VAL A 142 6.03 -36.01 11.40
C VAL A 142 7.14 -35.44 12.28
N THR A 143 6.93 -34.26 12.86
CA THR A 143 7.93 -33.54 13.68
C THR A 143 7.70 -33.64 15.19
N ALA A 144 6.65 -34.34 15.62
CA ALA A 144 6.32 -34.64 17.01
C ALA A 144 6.81 -36.05 17.36
#